data_AF-A0A1X1YNY5-F1
#
_entry.id   AF-A0A1X1YNY5-F1
#
_cell.length_a   1.000
_cell.length_b   1.000
_cell.length_c   1.000
_cell.angle_alpha   90.00
_cell.angle_beta   90.00
_cell.angle_gamma   90.00
#
_symmetry.space_group_name_H-M   'P 1'
#
loop_
_entity.id
_entity.type
_entity.pdbx_description
1 polymer ?
#
loop_
_entity_poly.entity_id
_entity_poly.type
_entity_poly.pdbx_seq_one_letter_code
_entity_poly.pdbx_strand_id
1 'polypeptide(L)'
;MPITPRCYLDILAEDKKTKALVGIELKAQEPKRDLVSQAGSYMTALKKMSAAKDLPTPRLLIVTGQPDQEFQRDIKTLSEKYGVPVQWLIYTISLTLKEV
;
A
#
# COMPACT_ATOMS: atom_id res chain seq x y z
N MET A 1 -8.85 -6.13 -9.42
CA MET A 1 -8.46 -7.52 -9.75
C MET A 1 -7.83 -8.11 -8.49
N PRO A 2 -8.25 -9.28 -7.99
CA PRO A 2 -7.63 -9.89 -6.81
C PRO A 2 -6.16 -10.25 -7.08
N ILE A 3 -5.28 -10.00 -6.12
CA ILE A 3 -3.86 -10.38 -6.19
C ILE A 3 -3.71 -11.86 -5.79
N THR A 4 -4.51 -12.28 -4.81
CA THR A 4 -4.80 -13.67 -4.42
C THR A 4 -6.27 -13.78 -3.98
N PRO A 5 -6.84 -14.98 -3.79
CA PRO A 5 -8.19 -15.11 -3.26
C PRO A 5 -8.36 -14.33 -1.95
N ARG A 6 -9.39 -13.49 -1.88
CA ARG A 6 -9.72 -12.60 -0.73
C ARG A 6 -8.67 -11.52 -0.39
N CYS A 7 -7.75 -11.21 -1.31
CA CYS A 7 -6.76 -10.14 -1.14
C CYS A 7 -6.89 -9.13 -2.30
N TYR A 8 -7.49 -7.98 -2.00
CA TYR A 8 -7.81 -6.92 -2.96
C TYR A 8 -7.10 -5.64 -2.54
N LEU A 9 -6.25 -5.11 -3.41
CA LEU A 9 -5.79 -3.73 -3.32
C LEU A 9 -6.77 -2.83 -4.08
N ASP A 10 -6.88 -1.57 -3.63
CA ASP A 10 -7.64 -0.55 -4.36
C ASP A 10 -7.09 -0.36 -5.77
N ILE A 11 -5.76 -0.28 -5.92
CA ILE A 11 -5.10 -0.14 -7.22
C ILE A 11 -3.87 -1.07 -7.28
N LEU A 12 -3.72 -1.77 -8.40
CA LEU A 12 -2.50 -2.48 -8.76
C LEU A 12 -1.92 -1.85 -10.03
N ALA A 13 -0.69 -1.36 -9.94
CA ALA A 13 0.01 -0.68 -11.02
C ALA A 13 1.38 -1.32 -11.28
N GLU A 14 2.03 -0.85 -12.36
CA GLU A 14 3.41 -1.21 -12.72
C GLU A 14 4.24 0.08 -12.74
N ASP A 15 5.39 0.07 -12.06
CA ASP A 15 6.40 1.10 -12.24
C ASP A 15 7.00 0.96 -13.66
N LYS A 16 6.78 1.95 -14.53
CA LYS A 16 7.20 1.84 -15.94
C LYS A 16 8.70 1.78 -16.13
N LYS A 17 9.50 2.28 -15.18
CA LYS A 17 10.96 2.29 -15.23
C LYS A 17 11.52 0.95 -14.76
N THR A 18 11.05 0.45 -13.62
CA THR A 18 11.61 -0.75 -13.00
C THR A 18 10.84 -2.02 -13.35
N LYS A 19 9.64 -1.91 -13.92
CA LYS A 19 8.69 -3.01 -14.16
C LYS A 19 8.19 -3.69 -12.87
N ALA A 20 8.52 -3.15 -11.70
CA ALA A 20 8.04 -3.66 -10.43
C ALA A 20 6.53 -3.43 -10.28
N LEU A 21 5.84 -4.38 -9.65
CA LEU A 21 4.45 -4.18 -9.24
C LEU A 21 4.39 -3.15 -8.10
N VAL A 22 3.42 -2.25 -8.21
CA VAL A 22 3.13 -1.23 -7.21
C VAL A 22 1.71 -1.45 -6.74
N GLY A 23 1.57 -1.95 -5.52
CA GLY A 23 0.28 -2.00 -4.87
C GLY A 23 -0.05 -0.67 -4.20
N ILE A 24 -1.26 -0.15 -4.36
CA ILE A 24 -1.69 1.12 -3.76
C ILE A 24 -2.98 0.88 -2.97
N GLU A 25 -2.94 1.22 -1.69
CA GLU A 25 -4.06 1.16 -0.76
C GLU A 25 -4.41 2.57 -0.29
N LEU A 26 -5.69 2.92 -0.35
CA LEU A 26 -6.23 4.22 0.03
C LEU A 26 -6.93 4.12 1.39
N LYS A 27 -6.52 4.94 2.35
CA LYS A 27 -7.14 5.03 3.67
C LYS A 27 -7.63 6.46 3.91
N ALA A 28 -8.93 6.67 3.65
CA ALA A 28 -9.58 7.98 3.84
C ALA A 28 -9.99 8.25 5.30
N GLN A 29 -10.10 7.20 6.12
CA GLN A 29 -10.52 7.28 7.52
C GLN A 29 -9.38 6.85 8.44
N GLU A 30 -9.58 7.12 9.73
CA GLU A 30 -8.67 6.68 10.78
C GLU A 30 -8.39 5.17 10.63
N PRO A 31 -7.10 4.78 10.59
CA PRO A 31 -6.72 3.41 10.38
C PRO A 31 -7.23 2.51 11.51
N LYS A 32 -7.92 1.43 11.13
CA LYS A 32 -8.40 0.40 12.06
C LYS A 32 -7.25 -0.55 12.40
N ARG A 33 -7.36 -1.24 13.56
CA ARG A 33 -6.36 -2.23 14.03
C ARG A 33 -6.04 -3.33 13.00
N ASP A 34 -6.95 -3.63 12.08
CA ASP A 34 -6.76 -4.64 11.03
C ASP A 34 -5.83 -4.17 9.90
N LEU A 35 -5.46 -2.88 9.84
CA LEU A 35 -4.57 -2.32 8.82
C LEU A 35 -3.24 -3.08 8.72
N VAL A 36 -2.63 -3.40 9.87
CA VAL A 36 -1.34 -4.10 9.92
C VAL A 36 -1.46 -5.50 9.32
N SER A 37 -2.53 -6.22 9.66
CA SER A 37 -2.82 -7.55 9.12
C SER A 37 -3.10 -7.51 7.61
N GLN A 38 -3.87 -6.52 7.16
CA GLN A 38 -4.14 -6.29 5.73
C GLN A 38 -2.85 -5.99 4.96
N ALA A 39 -2.01 -5.07 5.46
CA ALA A 39 -0.75 -4.71 4.84
C ALA A 39 0.18 -5.92 4.69
N GLY A 40 0.29 -6.76 5.72
CA GLY A 40 1.05 -8.02 5.64
C GLY A 40 0.50 -8.99 4.58
N SER A 41 -0.82 -9.08 4.45
CA SER A 41 -1.48 -9.88 3.42
C SER A 41 -1.20 -9.35 2.01
N TYR A 42 -1.23 -8.03 1.82
CA TYR A 42 -0.90 -7.37 0.55
C TYR A 42 0.56 -7.61 0.16
N MET A 43 1.51 -7.40 1.08
CA MET A 43 2.94 -7.63 0.81
C MET A 43 3.21 -9.08 0.41
N THR A 44 2.60 -10.03 1.12
CA THR A 44 2.73 -11.47 0.82
C THR A 44 2.19 -11.79 -0.57
N ALA A 45 1.01 -11.25 -0.90
CA ALA A 45 0.37 -11.47 -2.20
C ALA A 45 1.16 -10.84 -3.35
N LEU A 46 1.62 -9.59 -3.20
CA LEU A 46 2.46 -8.88 -4.17
C LEU A 46 3.75 -9.64 -4.44
N LYS A 47 4.43 -10.11 -3.39
CA LYS A 47 5.69 -10.86 -3.52
C LYS A 47 5.48 -12.16 -4.30
N LYS A 48 4.41 -12.91 -3.99
CA LYS A 48 4.05 -14.14 -4.74
C LYS A 48 3.74 -13.85 -6.20
N MET A 49 2.95 -12.81 -6.48
CA MET A 49 2.57 -12.44 -7.84
C MET A 49 3.78 -11.97 -8.67
N SER A 50 4.67 -11.19 -8.05
CA SER A 50 5.91 -10.73 -8.70
C SER A 50 6.81 -11.91 -9.06
N ALA A 51 7.03 -12.82 -8.10
CA ALA A 51 7.83 -14.02 -8.33
C ALA A 51 7.24 -14.92 -9.43
N ALA A 52 5.92 -15.13 -9.44
CA ALA A 52 5.25 -15.93 -10.46
C ALA A 52 5.33 -15.35 -11.89
N LYS A 53 5.64 -14.05 -12.00
CA LYS A 53 5.75 -13.32 -13.28
C LYS A 53 7.19 -12.96 -13.63
N ASP A 54 8.16 -13.41 -12.83
CA ASP A 54 9.58 -13.02 -12.94
C ASP A 54 9.79 -11.49 -12.97
N LEU A 55 9.03 -10.79 -12.13
CA LEU A 55 9.09 -9.33 -12.00
C LEU A 55 9.95 -8.90 -10.80
N PRO A 56 10.61 -7.73 -10.87
CA PRO A 56 11.42 -7.20 -9.76
C PRO A 56 10.63 -6.99 -8.47
N THR A 57 11.35 -6.86 -7.35
CA THR A 57 10.76 -6.69 -6.01
C THR A 57 9.63 -5.64 -6.01
N PRO A 58 8.41 -6.03 -5.62
CA PRO A 58 7.28 -5.12 -5.62
C PRO A 58 7.36 -4.13 -4.46
N ARG A 59 6.54 -3.08 -4.49
CA ARG A 59 6.35 -2.17 -3.35
C ARG A 59 4.87 -1.98 -3.01
N LEU A 60 4.60 -1.61 -1.77
CA LEU A 60 3.28 -1.18 -1.31
C LEU A 60 3.29 0.32 -1.01
N LEU A 61 2.31 1.04 -1.55
CA LEU A 61 2.03 2.44 -1.25
C LEU A 61 0.76 2.50 -0.41
N ILE A 62 0.87 3.13 0.77
CA ILE A 62 -0.30 3.45 1.58
C ILE A 62 -0.52 4.96 1.49
N VAL A 63 -1.68 5.36 0.99
CA VAL A 63 -2.07 6.76 0.82
C VAL A 63 -3.13 7.08 1.86
N THR A 64 -2.86 8.00 2.78
CA THR A 64 -3.76 8.35 3.87
C THR A 64 -3.83 9.86 4.12
N GLY A 65 -4.96 10.36 4.60
CA GLY A 65 -5.12 11.75 5.06
C GLY A 65 -4.88 11.89 6.55
N GLN A 66 -4.83 10.76 7.26
CA GLN A 66 -4.66 10.65 8.71
C GLN A 66 -3.51 9.67 8.98
N PRO A 67 -2.25 10.11 8.85
CA PRO A 67 -1.10 9.27 9.15
C PRO A 67 -1.03 8.95 10.64
N ASP A 68 -0.80 7.69 10.96
CA ASP A 68 -0.64 7.21 12.34
C ASP A 68 0.79 6.68 12.54
N GLN A 69 1.47 7.13 13.60
CA GLN A 69 2.88 6.80 13.85
C GLN A 69 3.10 5.39 14.42
N GLU A 70 2.12 4.83 15.12
CA GLU A 70 2.18 3.46 15.63
C GLU A 70 2.04 2.48 14.47
N PHE A 71 1.03 2.67 13.62
CA PHE A 71 0.84 1.83 12.43
C PHE A 71 2.00 1.95 11.43
N GLN A 72 2.57 3.13 11.25
CA GLN A 72 3.77 3.30 10.42
C GLN A 72 4.94 2.45 10.93
N ARG A 73 5.13 2.37 12.25
CA ARG A 73 6.18 1.54 12.87
C ARG A 73 5.92 0.05 12.64
N ASP A 74 4.71 -0.41 12.94
CA ASP A 74 4.34 -1.82 12.78
C ASP A 74 4.46 -2.29 11.33
N ILE A 75 3.99 -1.47 10.40
CA ILE A 75 4.04 -1.78 8.96
C ILE A 75 5.47 -1.73 8.44
N LYS A 76 6.33 -0.88 8.99
CA LYS A 76 7.77 -0.90 8.68
C LYS A 76 8.42 -2.21 9.12
N THR A 77 8.09 -2.72 10.32
CA THR A 77 8.57 -4.05 10.77
C THR A 77 8.11 -5.16 9.84
N LEU A 78 6.86 -5.10 9.33
CA LEU A 78 6.39 -6.04 8.31
C LEU A 78 7.13 -5.91 6.98
N SER A 79 7.42 -4.67 6.54
CA SER A 79 8.18 -4.40 5.32
C SER A 79 9.55 -5.09 5.36
N GLU A 80 10.25 -4.97 6.48
CA GLU A 80 11.54 -5.63 6.72
C GLU A 80 11.40 -7.15 6.74
N LYS A 81 10.41 -7.69 7.46
CA LYS A 81 10.12 -9.13 7.52
C LYS A 81 9.85 -9.74 6.15
N TYR A 82 9.08 -9.06 5.29
CA TYR A 82 8.67 -9.58 4.00
C TYR A 82 9.63 -9.21 2.86
N GLY A 83 10.54 -8.26 3.08
CA GLY A 83 11.43 -7.71 2.06
C GLY A 83 10.66 -6.96 0.96
N VAL A 84 9.53 -6.35 1.31
CA VAL A 84 8.68 -5.57 0.40
C VAL A 84 8.70 -4.12 0.89
N PRO A 85 9.35 -3.19 0.18
CA PRO A 85 9.39 -1.80 0.58
C PRO A 85 7.99 -1.20 0.72
N VAL A 86 7.78 -0.44 1.78
CA VAL A 86 6.57 0.36 2.00
C VAL A 86 6.92 1.84 1.90
N GLN A 87 6.12 2.61 1.17
CA GLN A 87 6.16 4.06 1.21
C GLN A 87 4.80 4.63 1.61
N TRP A 88 4.84 5.73 2.36
CA TRP A 88 3.66 6.44 2.84
C TRP A 88 3.53 7.76 2.10
N LEU A 89 2.34 8.05 1.61
CA LEU A 89 2.01 9.33 1.01
C LEU A 89 0.81 9.93 1.76
N ILE A 90 0.92 11.22 2.07
CA ILE A 90 -0.21 11.98 2.63
C ILE A 90 -0.97 12.59 1.47
N TYR A 91 -2.27 12.30 1.36
CA TYR A 91 -3.10 13.07 0.43
C TYR A 91 -3.48 14.40 1.08
N THR A 92 -3.32 15.49 0.34
CA THR A 92 -3.67 16.84 0.80
C THR A 92 -4.72 17.41 -0.14
N ILE A 93 -5.81 17.93 0.42
CA ILE A 93 -6.85 18.64 -0.34
C ILE A 93 -6.76 20.12 -0.01
N SER A 94 -6.69 20.98 -1.04
CA SER A 94 -6.80 22.43 -0.90
C SER A 94 -8.14 22.87 -1.50
N LEU A 95 -8.96 23.57 -0.72
CA LEU A 95 -10.21 24.17 -1.19
C LEU A 95 -10.19 25.67 -0.96
N THR A 96 -10.62 26.43 -1.96
CA THR A 96 -10.96 27.84 -1.83
C THR A 96 -12.45 27.99 -2.09
N LEU A 97 -13.18 28.50 -1.10
CA LEU A 97 -14.63 28.69 -1.16
C LEU A 97 -14.94 30.19 -1.25
N LYS A 98 -15.98 30.56 -1.97
CA LYS A 98 -16.59 31.89 -1.95
C LYS A 98 -18.09 31.73 -1.72
N GLU A 99 -18.67 32.63 -0.92
CA GLU A 99 -20.12 32.76 -0.84
C GLU A 99 -20.71 33.17 -2.20
N VAL A 100 -21.94 32.74 -2.46
CA VAL A 100 -22.77 33.16 -3.59
C VAL A 100 -23.73 34.24 -3.11
#